data_AF-X5J843-F1
#
_entry.id   AF-X5J843-F1
#
_cell.length_a   1.000
_cell.length_b   1.000
_cell.length_c   1.000
_cell.angle_alpha   90.00
_cell.angle_beta   90.00
_cell.angle_gamma   90.00
#
_symmetry.space_group_name_H-M   'P 1'
#
loop_
_entity.id
_entity.type
_entity.pdbx_description
1 polymer ?
#
loop_
_entity_poly.entity_id
_entity_poly.type
_entity_poly.pdbx_seq_one_letter_code
_entity_poly.pdbx_strand_id
1 'polypeptide(L)'
;MPIAKLTPRQKMIGVMYLVLTAMLALQVSSSVLDKFMLLSSSMDKSKDLQLNQNERSIQSLKTTVSDMGNRPIDVKILSKVVSIHKETLDLLAYIDNLKDQLITLSGGIDPTTKLPKGIKNSGIVSRLMCNQGAGTVLKNKLTEYIAHLSKKTDYAYSPISFDGKDHPFFSKNPNQSSKDFVGLNFDQTPLGAALATLSQFSSEVVATEADAIDRLGHHLGASDVKFDQFKLLAHTKSYIVPAGSKYEADLILSAASSAVSPEMSINDEPILVQNGVGKVFFTASPGKYDDQGFSQKSFKASIKLKLPGGKESTLSQDIPYVVAKPVIQVKSAAVQSLYYNCGNELNIQVPALGVAYNPNFKAEGGIAIPGTKKGIVTIIPTSKEVKLKVYQSGHLIGTEYFNVQFIPTPQIALTSNNKPIDPQVGLPASGLRSLETQVIPNNHFKDFLPKDARYQVVEWVITLARGSRPIQTLQVNQTFADLYRIASLAKPGDRLVVQIKKLERKNFKDEIETIVDRSCFNIILH
;
A
#
# COMPACT_ATOMS: atom_id res chain seq x y z
N MET A 1 77.59 -56.31 39.88
CA MET A 1 77.71 -57.60 39.18
C MET A 1 78.28 -57.35 37.79
N PRO A 2 79.31 -58.07 37.35
CA PRO A 2 79.86 -57.90 36.01
C PRO A 2 78.84 -58.43 34.99
N ILE A 3 78.54 -57.63 33.96
CA ILE A 3 77.72 -58.05 32.82
C ILE A 3 78.53 -59.11 32.08
N ALA A 4 78.13 -60.37 32.20
CA ALA A 4 78.73 -61.47 31.45
C ALA A 4 78.71 -61.12 29.95
N LYS A 5 79.87 -61.13 29.28
CA LYS A 5 79.97 -60.91 27.84
C LYS A 5 79.19 -62.02 27.12
N LEU A 6 77.97 -61.70 26.68
CA LEU A 6 77.12 -62.59 25.88
C LEU A 6 77.90 -63.11 24.68
N THR A 7 77.85 -64.42 24.47
CA THR A 7 78.49 -65.06 23.32
C THR A 7 77.89 -64.54 22.01
N PRO A 8 78.62 -64.56 20.86
CA PRO A 8 78.09 -64.12 19.57
C PRO A 8 76.74 -64.76 19.20
N ARG A 9 76.54 -66.02 19.57
CA ARG A 9 75.27 -66.75 19.42
C ARG A 9 74.14 -66.15 20.28
N GLN A 10 74.41 -65.81 21.53
CA GLN A 10 73.42 -65.16 22.40
C GLN A 10 73.10 -63.73 21.95
N LYS A 11 74.06 -63.01 21.36
CA LYS A 11 73.80 -61.72 20.72
C LYS A 11 72.90 -61.86 19.48
N MET A 12 73.14 -62.86 18.63
CA MET A 12 72.24 -63.13 17.48
C MET A 12 70.84 -63.54 17.93
N ILE A 13 70.72 -64.40 18.96
CA ILE A 13 69.42 -64.79 19.51
C ILE A 13 68.71 -63.58 20.15
N GLY A 14 69.44 -62.73 20.87
CA GLY A 14 68.92 -61.50 21.46
C GLY A 14 68.40 -60.53 20.40
N VAL A 15 69.18 -60.30 19.33
CA VAL A 15 68.75 -59.45 18.20
C VAL A 15 67.54 -60.08 17.48
N MET A 16 67.53 -61.39 17.26
CA MET A 16 66.40 -62.08 16.64
C MET A 16 65.13 -61.97 17.48
N TYR A 17 65.23 -62.12 18.81
CA TYR A 17 64.10 -61.94 19.72
C TYR A 17 63.63 -60.49 19.73
N LEU A 18 64.55 -59.52 19.76
CA LEU A 18 64.20 -58.10 19.72
C LEU A 18 63.51 -57.73 18.39
N VAL A 19 63.99 -58.25 17.26
CA VAL A 19 63.36 -58.08 15.95
C VAL A 19 62.00 -58.77 15.91
N LEU A 20 61.85 -59.98 16.42
CA LEU A 20 60.58 -60.72 16.41
C LEU A 20 59.55 -60.09 17.36
N THR A 21 59.96 -59.64 18.54
CA THR A 21 59.12 -58.88 19.47
C THR A 21 58.74 -57.51 18.88
N ALA A 22 59.66 -56.83 18.20
CA ALA A 22 59.34 -55.59 17.48
C ALA A 22 58.36 -55.85 16.32
N MET A 23 58.51 -56.94 15.56
CA MET A 23 57.58 -57.31 14.49
C MET A 23 56.19 -57.68 15.02
N LEU A 24 56.10 -58.39 16.15
CA LEU A 24 54.82 -58.68 16.81
C LEU A 24 54.18 -57.42 17.39
N ALA A 25 54.98 -56.51 17.95
CA ALA A 25 54.50 -55.24 18.49
C ALA A 25 54.05 -54.24 17.40
N LEU A 26 54.62 -54.31 16.20
CA LEU A 26 54.22 -53.50 15.04
C LEU A 26 52.93 -54.00 14.37
N GLN A 27 52.47 -55.21 14.68
CA GLN A 27 51.20 -55.71 14.14
C GLN A 27 50.01 -55.07 14.86
N VAL A 28 49.12 -54.46 14.08
CA VAL A 28 47.85 -53.93 14.59
C VAL A 28 46.99 -55.06 15.15
N SER A 29 46.35 -54.83 16.31
CA SER A 29 45.46 -55.82 16.93
C SER A 29 44.23 -56.10 16.06
N SER A 30 43.77 -57.36 16.05
CA SER A 30 42.60 -57.75 15.23
C SER A 30 41.35 -56.95 15.60
N SER A 31 41.15 -56.69 16.90
CA SER A 31 39.99 -55.95 17.41
C SER A 31 39.93 -54.48 16.93
N VAL A 32 41.08 -53.86 16.63
CA VAL A 32 41.12 -52.53 16.03
C VAL A 32 40.73 -52.59 14.55
N LEU A 33 41.19 -53.61 13.83
CA LEU A 33 40.84 -53.81 12.42
C LEU A 33 39.37 -54.19 12.22
N ASP A 34 38.78 -54.95 13.14
CA ASP A 34 37.35 -55.25 13.13
C ASP A 34 36.51 -53.98 13.29
N LYS A 35 36.96 -53.01 14.11
CA LYS A 35 36.33 -51.69 14.21
C LYS A 35 36.45 -50.89 12.92
N PHE A 36 37.58 -50.96 12.21
CA PHE A 36 37.70 -50.33 10.88
C PHE A 36 36.72 -50.93 9.88
N MET A 37 36.51 -52.26 9.91
CA MET A 37 35.50 -52.91 9.06
C MET A 37 34.08 -52.48 9.43
N LEU A 38 33.77 -52.31 10.72
CA LEU A 38 32.49 -51.77 11.16
C LEU A 38 32.26 -50.34 10.64
N LEU A 39 33.28 -49.48 10.73
CA LEU A 39 33.23 -48.12 10.21
C LEU A 39 33.05 -48.11 8.68
N SER A 40 33.81 -48.94 7.97
CA SER A 40 33.69 -49.12 6.52
C SER A 40 32.25 -49.49 6.14
N SER A 41 31.67 -50.48 6.81
CA SER A 41 30.29 -50.93 6.56
C SER A 41 29.27 -49.82 6.85
N SER A 42 29.47 -49.04 7.93
CA SER A 42 28.62 -47.89 8.24
C SER A 42 28.73 -46.79 7.18
N MET A 43 29.93 -46.53 6.65
CA MET A 43 30.15 -45.56 5.58
C MET A 43 29.53 -46.01 4.27
N ASP A 44 29.66 -47.28 3.90
CA ASP A 44 29.01 -47.83 2.69
C ASP A 44 27.48 -47.75 2.79
N LYS A 45 26.90 -48.05 3.96
CA LYS A 45 25.47 -47.86 4.19
C LYS A 45 25.04 -46.39 4.10
N SER A 46 25.86 -45.47 4.62
CA SER A 46 25.60 -44.03 4.52
C SER A 46 25.69 -43.53 3.08
N LYS A 47 26.70 -44.01 2.33
CA LYS A 47 26.87 -43.76 0.90
C LYS A 47 25.64 -44.21 0.12
N ASP A 48 25.18 -45.44 0.32
CA ASP A 48 24.00 -45.97 -0.39
C ASP A 48 22.72 -45.19 -0.07
N LEU A 49 22.54 -44.81 1.20
CA LEU A 49 21.39 -43.99 1.60
C LEU A 49 21.44 -42.60 0.95
N GLN A 50 22.61 -41.95 0.93
CA GLN A 50 22.77 -40.65 0.30
C GLN A 50 22.63 -40.73 -1.23
N LEU A 51 23.14 -41.78 -1.88
CA LEU A 51 22.92 -42.01 -3.32
C LEU A 51 21.44 -42.11 -3.67
N ASN A 52 20.69 -42.90 -2.90
CA ASN A 52 19.24 -43.01 -3.09
C ASN A 52 18.51 -41.68 -2.88
N GLN A 53 18.98 -40.84 -1.95
CA GLN A 53 18.45 -39.50 -1.76
C GLN A 53 18.79 -38.59 -2.95
N ASN A 54 20.03 -38.63 -3.44
CA ASN A 54 20.48 -37.88 -4.60
C ASN A 54 19.65 -38.24 -5.84
N GLU A 55 19.41 -39.53 -6.09
CA GLU A 55 18.54 -39.99 -7.16
C GLU A 55 17.11 -39.44 -7.05
N ARG A 56 16.51 -39.46 -5.84
CA ARG A 56 15.20 -38.87 -5.61
C ARG A 56 15.18 -37.37 -5.87
N SER A 57 16.19 -36.64 -5.42
CA SER A 57 16.35 -35.20 -5.70
C SER A 57 16.42 -34.94 -7.20
N ILE A 58 17.19 -35.74 -7.94
CA ILE A 58 17.28 -35.64 -9.41
C ILE A 58 15.92 -35.89 -10.07
N GLN A 59 15.16 -36.90 -9.62
CA GLN A 59 13.81 -37.14 -10.16
C GLN A 59 12.86 -35.99 -9.86
N SER A 60 12.92 -35.43 -8.64
CA SER A 60 12.14 -34.24 -8.29
C SER A 60 12.48 -33.07 -9.22
N LEU A 61 13.77 -32.81 -9.47
CA LEU A 61 14.21 -31.76 -10.39
C LEU A 61 13.71 -32.00 -11.82
N LYS A 62 13.71 -33.25 -12.30
CA LYS A 62 13.14 -33.59 -13.63
C LYS A 62 11.66 -33.23 -13.71
N THR A 63 10.88 -33.58 -12.70
CA THR A 63 9.45 -33.21 -12.63
C THR A 63 9.28 -31.69 -12.62
N THR A 64 10.03 -30.98 -11.78
CA THR A 64 9.98 -29.50 -11.72
C THR A 64 10.29 -28.84 -13.06
N VAL A 65 11.31 -29.31 -13.80
CA VAL A 65 11.63 -28.78 -15.14
C VAL A 65 10.50 -29.05 -16.14
N SER A 66 9.87 -30.22 -16.06
CA SER A 66 8.72 -30.56 -16.90
C SER A 66 7.52 -29.65 -16.60
N ASP A 67 7.21 -29.44 -15.33
CA ASP A 67 6.11 -28.57 -14.88
C ASP A 67 6.35 -27.10 -15.27
N MET A 68 7.61 -26.67 -15.31
CA MET A 68 8.03 -25.35 -15.81
C MET A 68 8.00 -25.22 -17.34
N GLY A 69 7.56 -26.25 -18.08
CA GLY A 69 7.42 -26.21 -19.53
C GLY A 69 8.72 -26.39 -20.30
N ASN A 70 9.71 -27.09 -19.73
CA ASN A 70 10.97 -27.45 -20.40
C ASN A 70 11.75 -26.25 -20.98
N ARG A 71 11.91 -25.18 -20.19
CA ARG A 71 12.66 -24.01 -20.62
C ARG A 71 14.12 -24.38 -20.95
N PRO A 72 14.72 -23.83 -22.02
CA PRO A 72 16.08 -24.19 -22.43
C PRO A 72 17.14 -24.00 -21.33
N ILE A 73 16.99 -22.99 -20.48
CA ILE A 73 17.91 -22.71 -19.36
C ILE A 73 17.81 -23.80 -18.30
N ASP A 74 16.59 -24.16 -17.90
CA ASP A 74 16.31 -25.18 -16.88
C ASP A 74 16.73 -26.58 -17.35
N VAL A 75 16.47 -26.91 -18.62
CA VAL A 75 16.93 -28.17 -19.24
C VAL A 75 18.46 -28.25 -19.24
N LYS A 76 19.17 -27.13 -19.44
CA LYS A 76 20.63 -27.07 -19.36
C LYS A 76 21.15 -27.26 -17.93
N ILE A 77 20.45 -26.74 -16.93
CA ILE A 77 20.79 -26.97 -15.52
C ILE A 77 20.58 -28.45 -15.17
N LEU A 78 19.44 -29.02 -15.57
CA LEU A 78 19.12 -30.43 -15.35
C LEU A 78 20.13 -31.37 -16.02
N SER A 79 20.58 -31.05 -17.24
CA SER A 79 21.57 -31.87 -17.93
C SER A 79 22.94 -31.84 -17.22
N LYS A 80 23.33 -30.70 -16.62
CA LYS A 80 24.52 -30.65 -15.74
C LYS A 80 24.36 -31.58 -14.54
N VAL A 81 23.22 -31.55 -13.87
CA VAL A 81 22.91 -32.40 -12.70
C VAL A 81 22.99 -33.89 -13.07
N VAL A 82 22.33 -34.30 -14.16
CA VAL A 82 22.35 -35.70 -14.63
C VAL A 82 23.77 -36.14 -15.03
N SER A 83 24.55 -35.24 -15.63
CA SER A 83 25.93 -35.53 -16.00
C SER A 83 26.84 -35.70 -14.78
N ILE A 84 26.67 -34.90 -13.72
CA ILE A 84 27.38 -35.06 -12.46
C ILE A 84 27.07 -36.43 -11.86
N HIS A 85 25.79 -36.81 -11.83
CA HIS A 85 25.38 -38.09 -11.26
C HIS A 85 26.00 -39.29 -11.97
N LYS A 86 26.07 -39.25 -13.29
CA LYS A 86 26.77 -40.26 -14.07
C LYS A 86 28.26 -40.36 -13.69
N GLU A 87 28.94 -39.22 -13.58
CA GLU A 87 30.36 -39.18 -13.18
C GLU A 87 30.58 -39.72 -11.76
N THR A 88 29.65 -39.45 -10.83
CA THR A 88 29.65 -40.03 -9.48
C THR A 88 29.56 -41.56 -9.56
N LEU A 89 28.59 -42.11 -10.29
CA LEU A 89 28.41 -43.55 -10.42
C LEU A 89 29.63 -44.25 -11.03
N ASP A 90 30.22 -43.66 -12.08
CA ASP A 90 31.43 -44.18 -12.72
C ASP A 90 32.63 -44.22 -11.75
N LEU A 91 32.78 -43.19 -10.91
CA LEU A 91 33.83 -43.12 -9.90
C LEU A 91 33.61 -44.11 -8.76
N LEU A 92 32.38 -44.27 -8.29
CA LEU A 92 32.05 -45.24 -7.25
C LEU A 92 32.26 -46.67 -7.72
N ALA A 93 31.85 -47.00 -8.95
CA ALA A 93 32.09 -48.30 -9.54
C ALA A 93 33.59 -48.60 -9.62
N TYR A 94 34.43 -47.60 -9.91
CA TYR A 94 35.88 -47.75 -9.88
C TYR A 94 36.41 -48.02 -8.47
N ILE A 95 35.94 -47.28 -7.46
CA ILE A 95 36.35 -47.48 -6.06
C ILE A 95 35.91 -48.86 -5.54
N ASP A 96 34.68 -49.28 -5.83
CA ASP A 96 34.18 -50.59 -5.42
C ASP A 96 34.94 -51.73 -6.12
N ASN A 97 35.33 -51.55 -7.40
CA ASN A 97 36.22 -52.49 -8.09
C ASN A 97 37.59 -52.61 -7.40
N LEU A 98 38.18 -51.50 -6.91
CA LEU A 98 39.43 -51.55 -6.15
C LEU A 98 39.26 -52.33 -4.83
N LYS A 99 38.14 -52.15 -4.12
CA LYS A 99 37.82 -52.92 -2.91
C LYS A 99 37.74 -54.42 -3.25
N ASP A 100 37.03 -54.78 -4.32
CA ASP A 100 36.88 -56.16 -4.76
C ASP A 100 38.22 -56.80 -5.14
N GLN A 101 39.09 -56.07 -5.85
CA GLN A 101 40.43 -56.54 -6.18
C GLN A 101 41.27 -56.79 -4.92
N LEU A 102 41.23 -55.89 -3.94
CA LEU A 102 41.94 -56.06 -2.67
C LEU A 102 41.45 -57.27 -1.88
N ILE A 103 40.13 -57.47 -1.81
CA ILE A 103 39.50 -58.63 -1.15
C ILE A 103 39.83 -59.94 -1.89
N THR A 104 39.85 -59.92 -3.23
CA THR A 104 40.20 -61.09 -4.04
C THR A 104 41.65 -61.48 -3.83
N LEU A 105 42.57 -60.50 -3.86
CA LEU A 105 43.99 -60.72 -3.63
C LEU A 105 44.30 -61.22 -2.21
N SER A 106 43.42 -60.96 -1.24
CA SER A 106 43.57 -61.42 0.15
C SER A 106 43.03 -62.82 0.43
N GLY A 107 42.46 -63.48 -0.58
CA GLY A 107 41.91 -64.84 -0.49
C GLY A 107 40.39 -64.88 -0.28
N GLY A 108 39.70 -63.76 -0.52
CA GLY A 108 38.25 -63.63 -0.46
C GLY A 108 37.70 -63.40 0.94
N ILE A 109 36.38 -63.50 1.07
CA ILE A 109 35.66 -63.32 2.33
C ILE A 109 35.72 -64.63 3.13
N ASP A 110 35.95 -64.52 4.43
CA ASP A 110 35.87 -65.65 5.35
C ASP A 110 34.38 -66.03 5.59
N PRO A 111 34.00 -67.31 5.38
CA PRO A 111 32.59 -67.73 5.45
C PRO A 111 31.99 -67.63 6.87
N THR A 112 32.83 -67.70 7.91
CA THR A 112 32.45 -67.71 9.33
C THR A 112 32.36 -66.30 9.89
N THR A 113 33.38 -65.47 9.66
CA THR A 113 33.41 -64.10 10.21
C THR A 113 32.73 -63.07 9.30
N LYS A 114 32.48 -63.42 8.02
CA LYS A 114 31.97 -62.51 6.98
C LYS A 114 32.89 -61.32 6.69
N LEU A 115 34.13 -61.35 7.18
CA LEU A 115 35.14 -60.33 6.93
C LEU A 115 36.13 -60.79 5.86
N PRO A 116 36.82 -59.87 5.15
CA PRO A 116 37.89 -60.23 4.24
C PRO A 116 38.98 -61.04 4.95
N LYS A 117 39.53 -62.07 4.30
CA LYS A 117 40.72 -62.74 4.82
C LYS A 117 41.91 -61.77 4.77
N GLY A 118 42.86 -61.94 5.68
CA GLY A 118 44.10 -61.15 5.65
C GLY A 118 43.93 -59.66 5.95
N ILE A 119 42.98 -59.27 6.81
CA ILE A 119 42.72 -57.85 7.18
C ILE A 119 43.97 -57.11 7.67
N LYS A 120 44.93 -57.84 8.26
CA LYS A 120 46.23 -57.32 8.73
C LYS A 120 47.27 -57.11 7.63
N ASN A 121 47.02 -57.61 6.43
CA ASN A 121 48.02 -57.65 5.36
C ASN A 121 48.14 -56.27 4.68
N SER A 122 49.23 -55.57 4.98
CA SER A 122 49.57 -54.32 4.32
C SER A 122 50.29 -54.52 2.98
N GLY A 123 50.98 -55.65 2.79
CA GLY A 123 51.73 -55.94 1.57
C GLY A 123 50.84 -56.05 0.32
N ILE A 124 49.63 -56.57 0.45
CA ILE A 124 48.66 -56.63 -0.67
C ILE A 124 48.21 -55.23 -1.07
N VAL A 125 47.92 -54.38 -0.08
CA VAL A 125 47.51 -52.99 -0.30
C VAL A 125 48.63 -52.22 -1.00
N SER A 126 49.86 -52.28 -0.48
CA SER A 126 51.00 -51.60 -1.10
C SER A 126 51.33 -52.15 -2.49
N ARG A 127 51.13 -53.44 -2.74
CA ARG A 127 51.31 -54.02 -4.09
C ARG A 127 50.35 -53.41 -5.10
N LEU A 128 49.05 -53.34 -4.79
CA LEU A 128 48.04 -52.85 -5.74
C LEU A 128 48.04 -51.31 -5.81
N MET A 129 47.94 -50.64 -4.67
CA MET A 129 47.70 -49.20 -4.60
C MET A 129 48.97 -48.40 -4.84
N CYS A 130 50.12 -48.85 -4.34
CA CYS A 130 51.39 -48.15 -4.50
C CYS A 130 52.17 -48.67 -5.72
N ASN A 131 52.53 -49.95 -5.74
CA ASN A 131 53.48 -50.49 -6.73
C ASN A 131 52.87 -50.66 -8.12
N GLN A 132 51.60 -51.06 -8.22
CA GLN A 132 50.87 -51.17 -9.48
C GLN A 132 50.18 -49.86 -9.91
N GLY A 133 50.30 -48.80 -9.12
CA GLY A 133 49.84 -47.46 -9.47
C GLY A 133 48.34 -47.21 -9.38
N ALA A 134 47.54 -48.15 -8.85
CA ALA A 134 46.09 -47.98 -8.74
C ALA A 134 45.69 -46.79 -7.85
N GLY A 135 46.47 -46.50 -6.80
CA GLY A 135 46.28 -45.33 -5.94
C GLY A 135 46.49 -44.00 -6.68
N THR A 136 47.45 -43.95 -7.59
CA THR A 136 47.70 -42.76 -8.42
C THR A 136 46.54 -42.51 -9.40
N VAL A 137 46.01 -43.58 -10.01
CA VAL A 137 44.84 -43.48 -10.88
C VAL A 137 43.61 -43.02 -10.09
N LEU A 138 43.41 -43.55 -8.88
CA LEU A 138 42.35 -43.08 -7.98
C LEU A 138 42.50 -41.60 -7.63
N LYS A 139 43.71 -41.14 -7.29
CA LYS A 139 44.01 -39.72 -7.02
C LYS A 139 43.58 -38.83 -8.18
N ASN A 140 43.96 -39.20 -9.40
CA ASN A 140 43.65 -38.43 -10.60
C ASN A 140 42.14 -38.36 -10.82
N LYS A 141 41.43 -39.49 -10.73
CA LYS A 141 39.97 -39.54 -10.88
C LYS A 141 39.24 -38.68 -9.85
N LEU A 142 39.65 -38.71 -8.58
CA LEU A 142 39.09 -37.86 -7.53
C LEU A 142 39.33 -36.37 -7.80
N THR A 143 40.53 -36.03 -8.28
CA THR A 143 40.91 -34.65 -8.60
C THR A 143 40.13 -34.12 -9.81
N GLU A 144 40.03 -34.92 -10.87
CA GLU A 144 39.24 -34.62 -12.07
C GLU A 144 37.76 -34.45 -11.75
N TYR A 145 37.21 -35.34 -10.90
CA TYR A 145 35.82 -35.24 -10.46
C TYR A 145 35.53 -33.91 -9.76
N ILE A 146 36.36 -33.51 -8.79
CA ILE A 146 36.20 -32.24 -8.08
C ILE A 146 36.36 -31.04 -9.03
N ALA A 147 37.29 -31.09 -9.98
CA ALA A 147 37.47 -30.04 -10.98
C ALA A 147 36.25 -29.92 -11.92
N HIS A 148 35.72 -31.04 -12.41
CA HIS A 148 34.52 -31.06 -13.24
C HIS A 148 33.30 -30.57 -12.47
N LEU A 149 33.13 -30.99 -11.22
CA LEU A 149 32.06 -30.55 -10.34
C LEU A 149 32.12 -29.04 -10.13
N SER A 150 33.31 -28.51 -9.83
CA SER A 150 33.52 -27.08 -9.60
C SER A 150 33.20 -26.25 -10.85
N LYS A 151 33.60 -26.73 -12.03
CA LYS A 151 33.31 -26.08 -13.31
C LYS A 151 31.82 -26.11 -13.67
N LYS A 152 31.09 -27.17 -13.34
CA LYS A 152 29.66 -27.29 -13.69
C LYS A 152 28.76 -26.44 -12.79
N THR A 153 29.15 -26.29 -11.54
CA THR A 153 28.42 -25.56 -10.49
C THR A 153 28.85 -24.11 -10.35
N ASP A 154 29.96 -23.70 -10.99
CA ASP A 154 30.60 -22.40 -10.80
C ASP A 154 30.96 -22.14 -9.31
N TYR A 155 31.29 -23.20 -8.57
CA TYR A 155 31.60 -23.18 -7.14
C TYR A 155 32.91 -23.95 -6.85
N ALA A 156 33.75 -23.43 -5.95
CA ALA A 156 35.01 -24.08 -5.62
C ALA A 156 34.81 -25.15 -4.52
N TYR A 157 35.00 -26.41 -4.88
CA TYR A 157 34.94 -27.53 -3.93
C TYR A 157 36.32 -27.82 -3.31
N SER A 158 36.31 -28.19 -2.02
CA SER A 158 37.51 -28.71 -1.36
C SER A 158 37.98 -30.00 -2.06
N PRO A 159 39.29 -30.19 -2.28
CA PRO A 159 39.81 -31.45 -2.78
C PRO A 159 39.44 -32.61 -1.86
N ILE A 160 39.25 -33.80 -2.43
CA ILE A 160 39.15 -35.07 -1.67
C ILE A 160 40.53 -35.74 -1.61
N SER A 161 41.33 -35.56 -2.66
CA SER A 161 42.63 -36.19 -2.90
C SER A 161 43.81 -35.39 -2.32
N PHE A 162 43.82 -35.16 -1.01
CA PHE A 162 44.90 -34.40 -0.36
C PHE A 162 46.23 -35.14 -0.31
N ASP A 163 47.32 -34.42 -0.58
CA ASP A 163 48.66 -34.80 -0.13
C ASP A 163 48.82 -34.42 1.35
N GLY A 164 49.75 -35.08 2.06
CA GLY A 164 49.93 -34.90 3.50
C GLY A 164 50.14 -33.45 3.93
N LYS A 165 50.85 -32.66 3.11
CA LYS A 165 51.14 -31.24 3.35
C LYS A 165 49.88 -30.35 3.31
N ASP A 166 48.88 -30.75 2.53
CA ASP A 166 47.65 -29.98 2.30
C ASP A 166 46.48 -30.53 3.12
N HIS A 167 46.64 -31.70 3.75
CA HIS A 167 45.58 -32.35 4.51
C HIS A 167 45.27 -31.60 5.83
N PRO A 168 44.00 -31.32 6.15
CA PRO A 168 43.61 -30.55 7.34
C PRO A 168 44.16 -31.10 8.67
N PHE A 169 44.23 -32.42 8.78
CA PHE A 169 44.70 -33.10 10.00
C PHE A 169 46.19 -33.49 9.98
N PHE A 170 46.82 -33.60 8.81
CA PHE A 170 48.18 -34.18 8.69
C PHE A 170 49.26 -33.17 8.29
N SER A 171 48.88 -31.97 7.85
CA SER A 171 49.81 -30.90 7.43
C SER A 171 50.86 -30.54 8.49
N LYS A 172 50.51 -30.62 9.77
CA LYS A 172 51.41 -30.31 10.90
C LYS A 172 52.12 -31.53 11.49
N ASN A 173 51.86 -32.74 10.97
CA ASN A 173 52.46 -33.96 11.49
C ASN A 173 53.77 -34.26 10.74
N PRO A 174 54.95 -34.23 11.41
CA PRO A 174 56.24 -34.44 10.75
C PRO A 174 56.37 -35.79 10.02
N ASN A 175 55.63 -36.81 10.45
CA ASN A 175 55.70 -38.16 9.89
C ASN A 175 54.72 -38.39 8.73
N GLN A 176 53.79 -37.46 8.49
CA GLN A 176 52.73 -37.62 7.48
C GLN A 176 52.71 -36.47 6.47
N SER A 177 53.15 -35.27 6.85
CA SER A 177 53.07 -34.07 6.00
C SER A 177 53.89 -34.18 4.71
N SER A 178 54.98 -34.96 4.70
CA SER A 178 55.81 -35.17 3.51
C SER A 178 55.28 -36.25 2.56
N LYS A 179 54.23 -36.98 2.94
CA LYS A 179 53.70 -38.06 2.11
C LYS A 179 52.77 -37.53 1.02
N ASP A 180 52.84 -38.14 -0.15
CA ASP A 180 51.84 -37.94 -1.20
C ASP A 180 50.54 -38.71 -0.86
N PHE A 181 49.47 -38.45 -1.60
CA PHE A 181 48.15 -39.07 -1.38
C PHE A 181 48.22 -40.60 -1.29
N VAL A 182 49.03 -41.23 -2.16
CA VAL A 182 49.13 -42.70 -2.19
C VAL A 182 49.87 -43.20 -0.95
N GLY A 183 51.01 -42.60 -0.61
CA GLY A 183 51.77 -42.95 0.59
C GLY A 183 51.04 -42.64 1.89
N LEU A 184 50.21 -41.59 1.92
CA LEU A 184 49.42 -41.20 3.08
C LEU A 184 48.32 -42.23 3.37
N ASN A 185 47.65 -42.73 2.34
CA ASN A 185 46.46 -43.56 2.48
C ASN A 185 46.76 -45.07 2.43
N PHE A 186 47.76 -45.50 1.64
CA PHE A 186 47.93 -46.91 1.27
C PHE A 186 49.32 -47.50 1.55
N ASP A 187 50.33 -46.70 1.89
CA ASP A 187 51.64 -47.24 2.24
C ASP A 187 51.67 -47.78 3.67
N GLN A 188 52.11 -49.03 3.80
CA GLN A 188 52.08 -49.81 5.05
C GLN A 188 50.69 -49.90 5.73
N THR A 189 49.61 -49.60 5.00
CA THR A 189 48.24 -49.62 5.50
C THR A 189 47.67 -51.04 5.47
N PRO A 190 47.21 -51.62 6.59
CA PRO A 190 46.53 -52.91 6.60
C PRO A 190 45.24 -52.89 5.75
N LEU A 191 44.90 -54.02 5.13
CA LEU A 191 43.71 -54.17 4.28
C LEU A 191 42.43 -53.58 4.89
N GLY A 192 42.14 -53.85 6.17
CA GLY A 192 40.92 -53.32 6.81
C GLY A 192 40.86 -51.79 6.85
N ALA A 193 42.00 -51.13 7.07
CA ALA A 193 42.08 -49.67 7.06
C ALA A 193 42.02 -49.12 5.63
N ALA A 194 42.61 -49.82 4.65
CA ALA A 194 42.53 -49.44 3.24
C ALA A 194 41.09 -49.49 2.71
N LEU A 195 40.33 -50.53 3.05
CA LEU A 195 38.91 -50.65 2.67
C LEU A 195 38.07 -49.54 3.31
N ALA A 196 38.29 -49.26 4.60
CA ALA A 196 37.62 -48.14 5.28
C ALA A 196 37.95 -46.80 4.63
N THR A 197 39.20 -46.58 4.22
CA THR A 197 39.62 -45.36 3.51
C THR A 197 38.95 -45.23 2.15
N LEU A 198 38.81 -46.33 1.40
CA LEU A 198 38.07 -46.34 0.14
C LEU A 198 36.58 -46.05 0.34
N SER A 199 35.95 -46.62 1.38
CA SER A 199 34.55 -46.31 1.74
C SER A 199 34.36 -44.86 2.19
N GLN A 200 35.35 -44.27 2.88
CA GLN A 200 35.36 -42.85 3.21
C GLN A 200 35.35 -42.00 1.93
N PHE A 201 36.24 -42.27 0.97
CA PHE A 201 36.25 -41.52 -0.30
C PHE A 201 34.95 -41.68 -1.07
N SER A 202 34.35 -42.87 -1.10
CA SER A 202 33.02 -43.06 -1.70
C SER A 202 31.96 -42.19 -1.02
N SER A 203 31.96 -42.13 0.31
CA SER A 203 31.02 -41.30 1.07
C SER A 203 31.23 -39.80 0.80
N GLU A 204 32.47 -39.33 0.71
CA GLU A 204 32.80 -37.93 0.41
C GLU A 204 32.37 -37.55 -1.01
N VAL A 205 32.58 -38.42 -1.99
CA VAL A 205 32.12 -38.22 -3.38
C VAL A 205 30.60 -38.03 -3.44
N VAL A 206 29.84 -38.91 -2.78
CA VAL A 206 28.37 -38.85 -2.77
C VAL A 206 27.84 -37.65 -1.99
N ALA A 207 28.50 -37.27 -0.89
CA ALA A 207 28.15 -36.06 -0.15
C ALA A 207 28.40 -34.79 -0.97
N THR A 208 29.50 -34.75 -1.72
CA THR A 208 29.84 -33.61 -2.59
C THR A 208 28.88 -33.51 -3.78
N GLU A 209 28.47 -34.65 -4.34
CA GLU A 209 27.38 -34.70 -5.32
C GLU A 209 26.08 -34.09 -4.77
N ALA A 210 25.69 -34.44 -3.54
CA ALA A 210 24.47 -33.96 -2.92
C ALA A 210 24.44 -32.42 -2.83
N ASP A 211 25.56 -31.81 -2.38
CA ASP A 211 25.70 -30.35 -2.36
C ASP A 211 25.64 -29.75 -3.76
N ALA A 212 26.25 -30.38 -4.77
CA ALA A 212 26.19 -29.91 -6.16
C ALA A 212 24.76 -29.96 -6.73
N ILE A 213 24.00 -31.03 -6.44
CA ILE A 213 22.59 -31.14 -6.83
C ILE A 213 21.78 -30.03 -6.18
N ASP A 214 21.98 -29.79 -4.88
CA ASP A 214 21.26 -28.75 -4.14
C ASP A 214 21.56 -27.35 -4.71
N ARG A 215 22.82 -27.01 -4.96
CA ARG A 215 23.22 -25.72 -5.56
C ARG A 215 22.60 -25.51 -6.93
N LEU A 216 22.71 -26.50 -7.82
CA LEU A 216 22.12 -26.41 -9.15
C LEU A 216 20.59 -26.34 -9.08
N GLY A 217 19.98 -27.04 -8.13
CA GLY A 217 18.55 -27.00 -7.85
C GLY A 217 18.05 -25.60 -7.46
N HIS A 218 18.81 -24.87 -6.64
CA HIS A 218 18.46 -23.49 -6.25
C HIS A 218 18.43 -22.50 -7.43
N HIS A 219 19.19 -22.77 -8.49
CA HIS A 219 19.17 -21.95 -9.70
C HIS A 219 18.00 -22.28 -10.63
N LEU A 220 17.32 -23.40 -10.40
CA LEU A 220 16.16 -23.81 -11.17
C LEU A 220 14.97 -22.88 -10.87
N GLY A 221 14.37 -22.30 -11.91
CA GLY A 221 13.27 -21.34 -11.72
C GLY A 221 13.67 -20.00 -11.11
N ALA A 222 14.97 -19.70 -10.96
CA ALA A 222 15.44 -18.38 -10.50
C ALA A 222 15.05 -17.23 -11.46
N SER A 223 14.62 -17.57 -12.68
CA SER A 223 14.06 -16.61 -13.65
C SER A 223 12.55 -16.39 -13.51
N ASP A 224 11.89 -16.97 -12.50
CA ASP A 224 10.45 -16.76 -12.29
C ASP A 224 10.18 -15.49 -11.48
N VAL A 225 9.32 -14.63 -12.02
CA VAL A 225 8.76 -13.49 -11.28
C VAL A 225 7.80 -14.05 -10.24
N LYS A 226 8.21 -14.07 -8.97
CA LYS A 226 7.33 -14.45 -7.86
C LYS A 226 6.32 -13.34 -7.60
N PHE A 227 5.04 -13.62 -7.77
CA PHE A 227 3.96 -12.73 -7.38
C PHE A 227 3.65 -12.96 -5.90
N ASP A 228 3.92 -11.95 -5.07
CA ASP A 228 3.78 -12.00 -3.61
C ASP A 228 2.79 -10.95 -3.09
N GLN A 229 2.34 -10.02 -3.94
CA GLN A 229 1.38 -8.99 -3.58
C GLN A 229 0.07 -9.20 -4.35
N PHE A 230 -1.01 -9.48 -3.62
CA PHE A 230 -2.34 -9.65 -4.20
C PHE A 230 -3.26 -8.51 -3.79
N LYS A 231 -3.99 -7.94 -4.74
CA LYS A 231 -5.00 -6.90 -4.51
C LYS A 231 -6.24 -7.20 -5.31
N LEU A 232 -7.40 -7.02 -4.70
CA LEU A 232 -8.67 -7.04 -5.40
C LEU A 232 -8.93 -5.66 -5.98
N LEU A 233 -9.20 -5.61 -7.28
CA LEU A 233 -9.64 -4.43 -8.00
C LEU A 233 -11.05 -4.68 -8.53
N ALA A 234 -11.90 -3.67 -8.50
CA ALA A 234 -13.21 -3.71 -9.12
C ALA A 234 -13.21 -2.77 -10.32
N HIS A 235 -13.39 -3.33 -11.52
CA HIS A 235 -13.59 -2.55 -12.73
C HIS A 235 -15.10 -2.31 -12.90
N THR A 236 -15.54 -1.10 -12.55
CA THR A 236 -16.96 -0.75 -12.52
C THR A 236 -17.35 -0.05 -13.83
N LYS A 237 -18.54 -0.36 -14.38
CA LYS A 237 -19.06 0.38 -15.55
C LYS A 237 -19.46 1.82 -15.19
N SER A 238 -19.99 2.02 -13.98
CA SER A 238 -20.29 3.35 -13.42
C SER A 238 -20.13 3.34 -11.91
N TYR A 239 -19.55 4.39 -11.36
CA TYR A 239 -19.46 4.61 -9.91
C TYR A 239 -20.73 5.22 -9.31
N ILE A 240 -21.62 5.77 -10.15
CA ILE A 240 -22.88 6.39 -9.72
C ILE A 240 -24.00 5.62 -10.43
N VAL A 241 -24.82 4.93 -9.63
CA VAL A 241 -25.98 4.16 -10.10
C VAL A 241 -27.25 4.65 -9.40
N PRO A 242 -28.32 5.00 -10.15
CA PRO A 242 -29.60 5.35 -9.54
C PRO A 242 -30.18 4.18 -8.74
N ALA A 243 -30.90 4.49 -7.65
CA ALA A 243 -31.59 3.48 -6.86
C ALA A 243 -32.57 2.67 -7.75
N GLY A 244 -32.52 1.34 -7.64
CA GLY A 244 -33.32 0.41 -8.46
C GLY A 244 -32.67 -0.01 -9.78
N SER A 245 -31.53 0.59 -10.18
CA SER A 245 -30.76 0.14 -11.35
C SER A 245 -29.82 -1.02 -11.02
N LYS A 246 -29.45 -1.81 -12.02
CA LYS A 246 -28.43 -2.87 -11.87
C LYS A 246 -27.04 -2.25 -11.75
N TYR A 247 -26.29 -2.68 -10.74
CA TYR A 247 -24.87 -2.38 -10.61
C TYR A 247 -24.05 -3.51 -11.24
N GLU A 248 -23.12 -3.16 -12.14
CA GLU A 248 -22.25 -4.11 -12.84
C GLU A 248 -20.79 -3.75 -12.62
N ALA A 249 -20.01 -4.73 -12.16
CA ALA A 249 -18.57 -4.61 -11.95
C ALA A 249 -17.87 -5.95 -12.15
N ASP A 250 -16.70 -5.92 -12.78
CA ASP A 250 -15.81 -7.07 -12.89
C ASP A 250 -14.83 -7.06 -11.71
N LEU A 251 -14.81 -8.16 -10.95
CA LEU A 251 -13.84 -8.35 -9.88
C LEU A 251 -12.56 -8.97 -10.44
N ILE A 252 -11.45 -8.25 -10.27
CA ILE A 252 -10.16 -8.62 -10.82
C ILE A 252 -9.20 -8.87 -9.65
N LEU A 253 -8.59 -10.06 -9.62
CA LEU A 253 -7.44 -10.32 -8.76
C LEU A 253 -6.19 -9.81 -9.46
N SER A 254 -5.63 -8.71 -8.95
CA SER A 254 -4.36 -8.17 -9.39
C SER A 254 -3.23 -8.77 -8.56
N ALA A 255 -2.21 -9.29 -9.23
CA ALA A 255 -1.00 -9.81 -8.60
C ALA A 255 0.21 -8.98 -9.05
N ALA A 256 1.04 -8.57 -8.09
CA ALA A 256 2.27 -7.83 -8.30
C ALA A 256 3.44 -8.53 -7.60
N SER A 257 4.66 -8.23 -8.02
CA SER A 257 5.89 -8.72 -7.40
C SER A 257 6.61 -7.58 -6.71
N SER A 258 6.91 -7.72 -5.42
CA SER A 258 7.73 -6.76 -4.68
C SER A 258 9.17 -6.65 -5.22
N ALA A 259 9.64 -7.70 -5.90
CA ALA A 259 10.98 -7.79 -6.48
C ALA A 259 11.11 -7.05 -7.82
N VAL A 260 9.99 -6.63 -8.44
CA VAL A 260 9.98 -5.95 -9.74
C VAL A 260 9.45 -4.54 -9.55
N SER A 261 10.26 -3.54 -9.94
CA SER A 261 9.84 -2.14 -9.99
C SER A 261 9.56 -1.74 -11.44
N PRO A 262 8.28 -1.74 -11.88
CA PRO A 262 7.94 -1.32 -13.24
C PRO A 262 8.06 0.20 -13.39
N GLU A 263 8.43 0.63 -14.59
CA GLU A 263 8.35 2.04 -14.98
C GLU A 263 6.93 2.33 -15.48
N MET A 264 6.22 3.29 -14.88
CA MET A 264 4.86 3.66 -15.27
C MET A 264 4.81 5.11 -15.75
N SER A 265 3.94 5.38 -16.73
CA SER A 265 3.74 6.74 -17.27
C SER A 265 2.27 7.03 -17.59
N ILE A 266 1.92 8.32 -17.56
CA ILE A 266 0.66 8.88 -18.04
C ILE A 266 0.95 9.89 -19.14
N ASN A 267 0.32 9.73 -20.31
CA ASN A 267 0.57 10.57 -21.49
C ASN A 267 2.08 10.74 -21.78
N ASP A 268 2.82 9.63 -21.63
CA ASP A 268 4.27 9.54 -21.78
C ASP A 268 5.11 10.30 -20.72
N GLU A 269 4.48 10.85 -19.67
CA GLU A 269 5.17 11.42 -18.49
C GLU A 269 5.30 10.38 -17.35
N PRO A 270 6.49 10.19 -16.76
CA PRO A 270 6.71 9.20 -15.71
C PRO A 270 5.99 9.57 -14.42
N ILE A 271 5.47 8.55 -13.71
CA ILE A 271 4.78 8.72 -12.42
C ILE A 271 5.51 7.99 -11.29
N LEU A 272 5.23 8.41 -10.05
CA LEU A 272 5.75 7.74 -8.87
C LEU A 272 5.06 6.39 -8.67
N VAL A 273 5.86 5.33 -8.63
CA VAL A 273 5.42 3.95 -8.36
C VAL A 273 5.84 3.56 -6.95
N GLN A 274 4.88 3.14 -6.12
CA GLN A 274 5.12 2.63 -4.77
C GLN A 274 4.51 1.24 -4.64
N ASN A 275 5.33 0.23 -4.31
CA ASN A 275 4.90 -1.17 -4.16
C ASN A 275 4.10 -1.66 -5.38
N GLY A 276 4.64 -1.44 -6.59
CA GLY A 276 3.99 -1.83 -7.84
C GLY A 276 2.72 -1.04 -8.20
N VAL A 277 2.38 0.03 -7.46
CA VAL A 277 1.21 0.88 -7.73
C VAL A 277 1.65 2.29 -8.11
N GLY A 278 1.36 2.70 -9.35
CA GLY A 278 1.48 4.08 -9.80
C GLY A 278 0.27 4.91 -9.37
N LYS A 279 0.50 6.04 -8.71
CA LYS A 279 -0.58 6.97 -8.32
C LYS A 279 -0.70 8.08 -9.36
N VAL A 280 -1.93 8.29 -9.86
CA VAL A 280 -2.25 9.32 -10.85
C VAL A 280 -3.12 10.39 -10.19
N PHE A 281 -2.73 11.66 -10.33
CA PHE A 281 -3.51 12.81 -9.85
C PHE A 281 -3.37 13.98 -10.81
N PHE A 282 -4.47 14.44 -11.39
CA PHE A 282 -4.51 15.63 -12.25
C PHE A 282 -5.88 16.31 -12.14
N THR A 283 -5.94 17.61 -12.44
CA THR A 283 -7.19 18.36 -12.52
C THR A 283 -7.88 18.08 -13.86
N ALA A 284 -9.14 17.65 -13.83
CA ALA A 284 -9.91 17.43 -15.05
C ALA A 284 -10.18 18.76 -15.77
N SER A 285 -9.70 18.88 -17.01
CA SER A 285 -9.93 20.08 -17.82
C SER A 285 -11.36 20.13 -18.35
N PRO A 286 -11.95 21.32 -18.59
CA PRO A 286 -13.22 21.45 -19.31
C PRO A 286 -13.13 20.89 -20.74
N GLY A 287 -14.26 20.53 -21.34
CA GLY A 287 -14.33 19.96 -22.69
C GLY A 287 -15.60 20.38 -23.44
N LYS A 288 -15.78 19.87 -24.66
CA LYS A 288 -17.09 19.95 -25.33
C LYS A 288 -18.03 19.01 -24.58
N TYR A 289 -19.06 19.58 -23.97
CA TYR A 289 -20.10 18.83 -23.27
C TYR A 289 -21.18 18.42 -24.27
N ASP A 290 -21.73 17.23 -24.10
CA ASP A 290 -22.96 16.80 -24.77
C ASP A 290 -24.19 17.52 -24.20
N ASP A 291 -25.37 17.23 -24.78
CA ASP A 291 -26.65 17.81 -24.37
C ASP A 291 -27.02 17.47 -22.92
N GLN A 292 -26.42 16.42 -22.35
CA GLN A 292 -26.60 15.98 -20.96
C GLN A 292 -25.57 16.63 -20.01
N GLY A 293 -24.65 17.43 -20.52
CA GLY A 293 -23.63 18.11 -19.73
C GLY A 293 -22.42 17.24 -19.38
N PHE A 294 -22.18 16.13 -20.08
CA PHE A 294 -21.01 15.28 -19.87
C PHE A 294 -19.98 15.44 -20.99
N SER A 295 -18.70 15.30 -20.65
CA SER A 295 -17.60 15.30 -21.61
C SER A 295 -16.75 14.06 -21.38
N GLN A 296 -16.73 13.16 -22.37
CA GLN A 296 -15.86 11.98 -22.33
C GLN A 296 -14.43 12.39 -22.67
N LYS A 297 -13.49 11.94 -21.84
CA LYS A 297 -12.06 12.13 -22.02
C LYS A 297 -11.33 10.82 -21.77
N SER A 298 -10.07 10.75 -22.19
CA SER A 298 -9.19 9.64 -21.87
C SER A 298 -7.80 10.16 -21.56
N PHE A 299 -6.99 9.33 -20.91
CA PHE A 299 -5.55 9.52 -20.82
C PHE A 299 -4.86 8.19 -21.16
N LYS A 300 -3.68 8.26 -21.76
CA LYS A 300 -2.89 7.08 -22.09
C LYS A 300 -2.09 6.67 -20.87
N ALA A 301 -2.27 5.44 -20.40
CA ALA A 301 -1.45 4.85 -19.35
C ALA A 301 -0.50 3.81 -19.96
N SER A 302 0.76 3.80 -19.53
CA SER A 302 1.72 2.77 -19.95
C SER A 302 2.51 2.21 -18.76
N ILE A 303 2.76 0.90 -18.81
CA ILE A 303 3.55 0.14 -17.85
C ILE A 303 4.64 -0.61 -18.61
N LYS A 304 5.90 -0.33 -18.27
CA LYS A 304 7.08 -1.01 -18.80
C LYS A 304 7.68 -1.94 -17.75
N LEU A 305 7.79 -3.21 -18.09
CA LEU A 305 8.27 -4.28 -17.24
C LEU A 305 9.55 -4.89 -17.84
N LYS A 306 10.60 -4.97 -17.03
CA LYS A 306 11.81 -5.75 -17.36
C LYS A 306 11.62 -7.16 -16.82
N LEU A 307 11.45 -8.12 -17.73
CA LEU A 307 11.30 -9.53 -17.39
C LEU A 307 12.67 -10.19 -17.20
N PRO A 308 12.74 -11.28 -16.40
CA PRO A 308 13.94 -12.10 -16.30
C PRO A 308 14.43 -12.56 -17.68
N GLY A 309 15.75 -12.49 -17.90
CA GLY A 309 16.36 -12.74 -19.22
C GLY A 309 16.49 -11.52 -20.13
N GLY A 310 16.24 -10.30 -19.61
CA GLY A 310 16.53 -9.04 -20.32
C GLY A 310 15.49 -8.63 -21.36
N LYS A 311 14.35 -9.35 -21.44
CA LYS A 311 13.24 -8.97 -22.33
C LYS A 311 12.43 -7.84 -21.69
N GLU A 312 12.21 -6.77 -22.43
CA GLU A 312 11.31 -5.68 -22.02
C GLU A 312 9.91 -5.92 -22.60
N SER A 313 8.89 -5.73 -21.78
CA SER A 313 7.48 -5.74 -22.20
C SER A 313 6.84 -4.40 -21.85
N THR A 314 6.11 -3.81 -22.79
CA THR A 314 5.37 -2.55 -22.56
C THR A 314 3.90 -2.79 -22.82
N LEU A 315 3.08 -2.47 -21.82
CA LEU A 315 1.64 -2.45 -21.91
C LEU A 315 1.20 -0.98 -21.99
N SER A 316 0.27 -0.67 -22.89
CA SER A 316 -0.30 0.67 -23.00
C SER A 316 -1.80 0.58 -23.24
N GLN A 317 -2.56 1.44 -22.58
CA GLN A 317 -4.02 1.49 -22.72
C GLN A 317 -4.53 2.92 -22.52
N ASP A 318 -5.53 3.32 -23.30
CA ASP A 318 -6.27 4.56 -23.07
C ASP A 318 -7.38 4.31 -22.04
N ILE A 319 -7.32 5.03 -20.92
CA ILE A 319 -8.28 4.91 -19.82
C ILE A 319 -9.30 6.04 -19.93
N PRO A 320 -10.60 5.73 -20.16
CA PRO A 320 -11.64 6.75 -20.25
C PRO A 320 -12.06 7.28 -18.88
N TYR A 321 -12.45 8.56 -18.83
CA TYR A 321 -13.08 9.20 -17.69
C TYR A 321 -14.10 10.26 -18.17
N VAL A 322 -15.09 10.58 -17.34
CA VAL A 322 -16.16 11.52 -17.69
C VAL A 322 -16.06 12.78 -16.84
N VAL A 323 -16.11 13.94 -17.49
CA VAL A 323 -16.15 15.26 -16.84
C VAL A 323 -17.56 15.81 -16.92
N ALA A 324 -18.20 16.02 -15.77
CA ALA A 324 -19.53 16.63 -15.69
C ALA A 324 -19.44 18.16 -15.68
N LYS A 325 -20.32 18.81 -16.43
CA LYS A 325 -20.50 20.27 -16.41
C LYS A 325 -21.09 20.68 -15.06
N PRO A 326 -20.46 21.61 -14.33
CA PRO A 326 -21.04 22.12 -13.10
C PRO A 326 -22.30 22.93 -13.43
N VAL A 327 -23.46 22.46 -12.99
CA VAL A 327 -24.72 23.20 -13.08
C VAL A 327 -25.04 23.79 -11.72
N ILE A 328 -25.17 25.11 -11.66
CA ILE A 328 -25.59 25.82 -10.46
C ILE A 328 -27.09 25.71 -10.33
N GLN A 329 -27.55 25.26 -9.17
CA GLN A 329 -28.94 25.24 -8.77
C GLN A 329 -29.10 26.19 -7.59
N VAL A 330 -29.89 27.24 -7.79
CA VAL A 330 -30.23 28.19 -6.73
C VAL A 330 -31.55 27.75 -6.11
N LYS A 331 -31.50 27.37 -4.82
CA LYS A 331 -32.70 27.20 -4.01
C LYS A 331 -32.81 28.39 -3.07
N SER A 332 -33.89 29.15 -3.20
CA SER A 332 -34.28 30.17 -2.23
C SER A 332 -35.61 29.76 -1.60
N ALA A 333 -35.74 29.94 -0.29
CA ALA A 333 -37.04 29.85 0.39
C ALA A 333 -37.97 31.01 0.00
N ALA A 334 -37.40 32.08 -0.58
CA ALA A 334 -38.07 33.34 -0.89
C ALA A 334 -37.58 33.92 -2.24
N VAL A 335 -38.46 33.85 -3.25
CA VAL A 335 -38.52 34.69 -4.47
C VAL A 335 -37.45 34.55 -5.58
N GLN A 336 -37.89 34.88 -6.81
CA GLN A 336 -37.11 35.16 -8.03
C GLN A 336 -36.38 36.53 -8.00
N SER A 337 -36.51 37.32 -6.93
CA SER A 337 -35.90 38.66 -6.79
C SER A 337 -35.50 38.93 -5.34
N LEU A 338 -34.36 39.60 -5.13
CA LEU A 338 -33.81 39.93 -3.83
C LEU A 338 -34.38 41.26 -3.31
N TYR A 339 -34.44 41.46 -1.99
CA TYR A 339 -34.82 42.75 -1.41
C TYR A 339 -33.59 43.64 -1.17
N TYR A 340 -33.69 44.89 -1.61
CA TYR A 340 -32.66 45.92 -1.46
C TYR A 340 -32.29 46.12 0.01
N ASN A 341 -31.00 46.14 0.32
CA ASN A 341 -30.48 46.36 1.66
C ASN A 341 -31.08 45.43 2.75
N CYS A 342 -31.35 44.18 2.37
CA CYS A 342 -31.82 43.11 3.26
C CYS A 342 -30.90 41.90 3.18
N GLY A 343 -30.96 41.02 4.19
CA GLY A 343 -30.17 39.79 4.24
C GLY A 343 -30.86 38.66 3.49
N ASN A 344 -30.65 38.56 2.17
CA ASN A 344 -31.30 37.55 1.34
C ASN A 344 -30.50 36.24 1.37
N GLU A 345 -30.98 35.22 2.09
CA GLU A 345 -30.30 33.93 2.17
C GLU A 345 -30.61 33.03 0.96
N LEU A 346 -29.56 32.56 0.29
CA LEU A 346 -29.64 31.66 -0.86
C LEU A 346 -28.89 30.36 -0.55
N ASN A 347 -29.43 29.23 -1.01
CA ASN A 347 -28.79 27.93 -0.98
C ASN A 347 -28.37 27.56 -2.41
N ILE A 348 -27.08 27.75 -2.69
CA ILE A 348 -26.45 27.40 -3.96
C ILE A 348 -26.00 25.94 -3.88
N GLN A 349 -26.39 25.15 -4.86
CA GLN A 349 -26.05 23.74 -4.97
C GLN A 349 -25.43 23.46 -6.34
N VAL A 350 -24.39 22.62 -6.37
CA VAL A 350 -23.82 22.13 -7.62
C VAL A 350 -23.71 20.61 -7.50
N PRO A 351 -24.78 19.85 -7.79
CA PRO A 351 -24.85 18.42 -7.49
C PRO A 351 -23.68 17.61 -8.05
N ALA A 352 -23.19 17.97 -9.24
CA ALA A 352 -22.06 17.32 -9.90
C ALA A 352 -20.74 17.35 -9.10
N LEU A 353 -20.57 18.31 -8.17
CA LEU A 353 -19.36 18.41 -7.35
C LEU A 353 -19.40 17.50 -6.12
N GLY A 354 -20.58 17.00 -5.70
CA GLY A 354 -20.73 16.08 -4.58
C GLY A 354 -19.93 16.48 -3.34
N VAL A 355 -19.08 15.56 -2.85
CA VAL A 355 -18.21 15.78 -1.68
C VAL A 355 -17.12 16.83 -1.89
N ALA A 356 -16.72 17.08 -3.15
CA ALA A 356 -15.72 18.09 -3.49
C ALA A 356 -16.30 19.51 -3.45
N TYR A 357 -17.62 19.68 -3.28
CA TYR A 357 -18.26 20.99 -3.21
C TYR A 357 -17.66 21.85 -2.08
N ASN A 358 -17.04 22.95 -2.47
CA ASN A 358 -16.42 23.94 -1.58
C ASN A 358 -16.43 25.32 -2.23
N PRO A 359 -17.61 25.96 -2.31
CA PRO A 359 -17.79 27.16 -3.10
C PRO A 359 -17.19 28.39 -2.41
N ASN A 360 -16.80 29.37 -3.23
CA ASN A 360 -16.57 30.75 -2.81
C ASN A 360 -17.49 31.68 -3.62
N PHE A 361 -18.10 32.66 -2.96
CA PHE A 361 -19.10 33.55 -3.55
C PHE A 361 -18.59 34.98 -3.63
N LYS A 362 -18.76 35.61 -4.79
CA LYS A 362 -18.52 37.05 -4.97
C LYS A 362 -19.76 37.69 -5.58
N ALA A 363 -20.23 38.79 -5.01
CA ALA A 363 -21.34 39.55 -5.55
C ALA A 363 -20.83 40.87 -6.17
N GLU A 364 -21.35 41.22 -7.34
CA GLU A 364 -21.30 42.57 -7.88
C GLU A 364 -22.70 43.19 -7.76
N GLY A 365 -22.80 44.47 -7.39
CA GLY A 365 -24.09 45.12 -7.07
C GLY A 365 -24.62 44.80 -5.67
N GLY A 366 -23.79 44.20 -4.81
CA GLY A 366 -24.10 43.89 -3.42
C GLY A 366 -22.93 43.23 -2.71
N ILE A 367 -23.17 42.75 -1.49
CA ILE A 367 -22.20 42.03 -0.67
C ILE A 367 -22.66 40.57 -0.55
N ALA A 368 -21.74 39.62 -0.71
CA ALA A 368 -21.98 38.20 -0.43
C ALA A 368 -21.28 37.81 0.89
N ILE A 369 -22.05 37.32 1.85
CA ILE A 369 -21.54 36.83 3.13
C ILE A 369 -21.72 35.30 3.16
N PRO A 370 -20.65 34.52 3.38
CA PRO A 370 -20.77 33.07 3.48
C PRO A 370 -21.61 32.68 4.70
N GLY A 371 -22.55 31.75 4.51
CA GLY A 371 -23.35 31.18 5.59
C GLY A 371 -22.61 30.10 6.37
N THR A 372 -23.28 29.54 7.37
CA THR A 372 -22.71 28.51 8.27
C THR A 372 -22.51 27.16 7.60
N LYS A 373 -23.30 26.84 6.58
CA LYS A 373 -23.17 25.60 5.79
C LYS A 373 -22.67 25.91 4.39
N LYS A 374 -21.88 24.99 3.82
CA LYS A 374 -21.45 25.05 2.43
C LYS A 374 -22.66 25.21 1.50
N GLY A 375 -22.59 26.15 0.57
CA GLY A 375 -23.68 26.48 -0.35
C GLY A 375 -24.62 27.56 0.16
N ILE A 376 -24.68 27.83 1.47
CA ILE A 376 -25.48 28.93 2.00
C ILE A 376 -24.70 30.24 1.86
N VAL A 377 -25.33 31.26 1.29
CA VAL A 377 -24.79 32.61 1.15
C VAL A 377 -25.88 33.63 1.43
N THR A 378 -25.56 34.66 2.21
CA THR A 378 -26.44 35.81 2.43
C THR A 378 -26.01 36.94 1.51
N ILE A 379 -26.90 37.35 0.60
CA ILE A 379 -26.69 38.45 -0.33
C ILE A 379 -27.35 39.71 0.20
N ILE A 380 -26.59 40.80 0.25
CA ILE A 380 -27.05 42.14 0.62
C ILE A 380 -26.98 43.03 -0.64
N PRO A 381 -28.09 43.23 -1.35
CA PRO A 381 -28.08 44.03 -2.56
C PRO A 381 -27.93 45.54 -2.27
N THR A 382 -27.10 46.21 -3.07
CA THR A 382 -26.89 47.67 -3.03
C THR A 382 -27.21 48.33 -4.38
N SER A 383 -27.59 47.54 -5.38
CA SER A 383 -27.94 47.96 -6.75
C SER A 383 -29.27 47.32 -7.20
N LYS A 384 -29.79 47.72 -8.37
CA LYS A 384 -31.03 47.14 -8.95
C LYS A 384 -30.88 45.70 -9.46
N GLU A 385 -29.64 45.27 -9.69
CA GLU A 385 -29.27 43.93 -10.12
C GLU A 385 -28.06 43.47 -9.30
N VAL A 386 -28.03 42.19 -8.93
CA VAL A 386 -26.87 41.53 -8.32
C VAL A 386 -26.38 40.42 -9.23
N LYS A 387 -25.07 40.39 -9.49
CA LYS A 387 -24.38 39.29 -10.19
C LYS A 387 -23.63 38.45 -9.17
N LEU A 388 -24.08 37.23 -8.94
CA LEU A 388 -23.46 36.28 -8.02
C LEU A 388 -22.52 35.36 -8.80
N LYS A 389 -21.21 35.57 -8.64
CA LYS A 389 -20.16 34.70 -9.19
C LYS A 389 -19.84 33.58 -8.21
N VAL A 390 -19.96 32.34 -8.66
CA VAL A 390 -19.68 31.15 -7.87
C VAL A 390 -18.35 30.55 -8.34
N TYR A 391 -17.43 30.36 -7.39
CA TYR A 391 -16.10 29.80 -7.63
C TYR A 391 -15.93 28.46 -6.91
N GLN A 392 -15.14 27.57 -7.49
CA GLN A 392 -14.69 26.31 -6.86
C GLN A 392 -13.18 26.21 -7.01
N SER A 393 -12.46 26.04 -5.91
CA SER A 393 -10.99 25.96 -5.89
C SER A 393 -10.29 27.10 -6.67
N GLY A 394 -10.88 28.31 -6.63
CA GLY A 394 -10.36 29.49 -7.33
C GLY A 394 -10.84 29.69 -8.77
N HIS A 395 -11.49 28.70 -9.38
CA HIS A 395 -12.02 28.79 -10.75
C HIS A 395 -13.50 29.21 -10.75
N LEU A 396 -13.88 30.14 -11.62
CA LEU A 396 -15.29 30.53 -11.81
C LEU A 396 -16.05 29.37 -12.46
N ILE A 397 -17.07 28.86 -11.77
CA ILE A 397 -17.91 27.75 -12.28
C ILE A 397 -19.24 28.24 -12.86
N GLY A 398 -19.67 29.45 -12.52
CA GLY A 398 -20.84 30.09 -13.12
C GLY A 398 -21.20 31.41 -12.47
N THR A 399 -22.15 32.11 -13.09
CA THR A 399 -22.66 33.41 -12.62
C THR A 399 -24.17 33.41 -12.67
N GLU A 400 -24.81 33.74 -11.56
CA GLU A 400 -26.25 33.86 -11.42
C GLU A 400 -26.65 35.34 -11.32
N TYR A 401 -27.79 35.69 -11.91
CA TYR A 401 -28.30 37.05 -11.98
C TYR A 401 -29.57 37.18 -11.17
N PHE A 402 -29.65 38.20 -10.34
CA PHE A 402 -30.82 38.46 -9.51
C PHE A 402 -31.30 39.89 -9.67
N ASN A 403 -32.59 40.04 -9.93
CA ASN A 403 -33.27 41.35 -9.86
C ASN A 403 -33.49 41.75 -8.41
N VAL A 404 -33.43 43.05 -8.13
CA VAL A 404 -33.58 43.59 -6.77
C VAL A 404 -34.84 44.46 -6.70
N GLN A 405 -35.68 44.17 -5.72
CA GLN A 405 -36.89 44.92 -5.41
C GLN A 405 -36.70 45.77 -4.15
N PHE A 406 -37.40 46.91 -4.10
CA PHE A 406 -37.43 47.72 -2.89
C PHE A 406 -38.30 47.07 -1.81
N ILE A 407 -38.03 47.45 -0.56
CA ILE A 407 -38.79 47.00 0.60
C ILE A 407 -40.22 47.56 0.49
N PRO A 408 -41.26 46.72 0.63
CA PRO A 408 -42.64 47.20 0.63
C PRO A 408 -42.89 48.15 1.81
N THR A 409 -43.60 49.26 1.56
CA THR A 409 -44.00 50.19 2.62
C THR A 409 -44.87 49.47 3.66
N PRO A 410 -44.57 49.57 4.97
CA PRO A 410 -45.42 48.99 6.00
C PRO A 410 -46.71 49.81 6.19
N GLN A 411 -47.71 49.22 6.81
CA GLN A 411 -48.93 49.92 7.23
C GLN A 411 -48.78 50.39 8.68
N ILE A 412 -49.31 51.56 9.00
CA ILE A 412 -49.35 52.08 10.37
C ILE A 412 -50.79 52.08 10.83
N ALA A 413 -51.05 51.49 12.00
CA ALA A 413 -52.32 51.53 12.69
C ALA A 413 -52.17 52.31 13.99
N LEU A 414 -53.19 53.09 14.34
CA LEU A 414 -53.29 53.73 15.65
C LEU A 414 -54.17 52.89 16.55
N THR A 415 -53.74 52.72 17.79
CA THR A 415 -54.50 52.00 18.82
C THR A 415 -54.72 52.91 20.02
N SER A 416 -55.83 52.70 20.74
CA SER A 416 -56.08 53.29 22.06
C SER A 416 -56.57 52.18 22.99
N ASN A 417 -55.98 52.09 24.18
CA ASN A 417 -56.22 50.99 25.13
C ASN A 417 -56.14 49.60 24.46
N ASN A 418 -55.11 49.36 23.64
CA ASN A 418 -54.90 48.13 22.87
C ASN A 418 -55.99 47.78 21.83
N LYS A 419 -56.89 48.71 21.48
CA LYS A 419 -57.89 48.51 20.42
C LYS A 419 -57.56 49.38 19.20
N PRO A 420 -57.61 48.83 17.97
CA PRO A 420 -57.46 49.62 16.74
C PRO A 420 -58.50 50.73 16.66
N ILE A 421 -58.05 51.91 16.25
CA ILE A 421 -58.92 53.06 16.01
C ILE A 421 -59.37 53.02 14.57
N ASP A 422 -60.67 53.04 14.37
CA ASP A 422 -61.25 53.30 13.06
C ASP A 422 -61.42 54.82 12.86
N PRO A 423 -60.68 55.46 11.93
CA PRO A 423 -60.80 56.88 11.68
C PRO A 423 -62.20 57.31 11.22
N GLN A 424 -63.01 56.40 10.65
CA GLN A 424 -64.36 56.70 10.19
C GLN A 424 -65.37 56.77 11.36
N VAL A 425 -65.15 55.95 12.39
CA VAL A 425 -66.01 55.92 13.60
C VAL A 425 -65.59 57.00 14.60
N GLY A 426 -64.30 57.31 14.66
CA GLY A 426 -63.76 58.31 15.58
C GLY A 426 -63.59 57.79 17.02
N LEU A 427 -63.33 58.71 17.95
CA LEU A 427 -63.15 58.40 19.37
C LEU A 427 -64.06 59.28 20.23
N PRO A 428 -64.61 58.78 21.35
CA PRO A 428 -65.36 59.63 22.27
C PRO A 428 -64.41 60.64 22.92
N ALA A 429 -64.79 61.93 22.95
CA ALA A 429 -63.95 62.99 23.52
C ALA A 429 -63.59 62.72 25.00
N SER A 430 -64.51 62.11 25.75
CA SER A 430 -64.33 61.74 27.17
C SER A 430 -63.37 60.56 27.39
N GLY A 431 -63.18 59.72 26.36
CA GLY A 431 -62.37 58.49 26.40
C GLY A 431 -60.90 58.66 26.00
N LEU A 432 -60.48 59.88 25.64
CA LEU A 432 -59.10 60.17 25.28
C LEU A 432 -58.18 60.02 26.49
N ARG A 433 -57.29 59.02 26.45
CA ARG A 433 -56.31 58.74 27.50
C ARG A 433 -54.93 58.50 26.92
N SER A 434 -54.83 57.59 25.96
CA SER A 434 -53.58 57.31 25.27
C SER A 434 -53.78 56.99 23.79
N LEU A 435 -52.72 57.21 23.02
CA LEU A 435 -52.57 56.72 21.66
C LEU A 435 -51.27 55.94 21.53
N GLU A 436 -51.30 54.85 20.79
CA GLU A 436 -50.15 54.04 20.46
C GLU A 436 -50.06 53.83 18.95
N THR A 437 -48.83 53.79 18.44
CA THR A 437 -48.55 53.44 17.04
C THR A 437 -48.17 51.98 16.94
N GLN A 438 -48.86 51.23 16.09
CA GLN A 438 -48.49 49.88 15.72
C GLN A 438 -48.11 49.84 14.25
N VAL A 439 -46.87 49.42 13.96
CA VAL A 439 -46.42 49.23 12.57
C VAL A 439 -46.66 47.78 12.17
N ILE A 440 -47.41 47.59 11.09
CA ILE A 440 -47.76 46.29 10.52
C ILE A 440 -46.93 46.12 9.23
N PRO A 441 -45.90 45.26 9.25
CA PRO A 441 -45.13 44.95 8.04
C PRO A 441 -46.01 44.32 6.97
N ASN A 442 -45.61 44.41 5.71
CA ASN A 442 -46.20 43.60 4.65
C ASN A 442 -46.03 42.10 4.98
N ASN A 443 -47.12 41.33 4.91
CA ASN A 443 -47.14 39.91 5.31
C ASN A 443 -46.11 39.08 4.53
N HIS A 444 -46.08 39.20 3.18
CA HIS A 444 -45.11 38.48 2.36
C HIS A 444 -43.67 38.84 2.73
N PHE A 445 -43.37 40.13 2.87
CA PHE A 445 -42.02 40.56 3.25
C PHE A 445 -41.60 40.03 4.63
N LYS A 446 -42.52 40.04 5.61
CA LYS A 446 -42.27 39.54 6.97
C LYS A 446 -42.06 38.04 7.02
N ASP A 447 -42.84 37.28 6.26
CA ASP A 447 -42.73 35.83 6.21
C ASP A 447 -41.40 35.40 5.58
N PHE A 448 -40.94 36.12 4.55
CA PHE A 448 -39.68 35.84 3.87
C PHE A 448 -38.44 36.37 4.60
N LEU A 449 -38.51 37.59 5.14
CA LEU A 449 -37.39 38.27 5.78
C LEU A 449 -37.80 38.84 7.15
N PRO A 450 -38.12 37.98 8.13
CA PRO A 450 -38.63 38.41 9.44
C PRO A 450 -37.61 39.27 10.21
N LYS A 451 -36.31 39.05 9.99
CA LYS A 451 -35.24 39.84 10.61
C LYS A 451 -35.11 41.26 10.04
N ASP A 452 -35.58 41.48 8.81
CA ASP A 452 -35.60 42.78 8.14
C ASP A 452 -36.96 43.49 8.24
N ALA A 453 -38.01 42.79 8.68
CA ALA A 453 -39.38 43.31 8.78
C ALA A 453 -39.72 43.86 10.17
N ARG A 454 -38.77 44.54 10.82
CA ARG A 454 -38.91 45.10 12.17
C ARG A 454 -38.97 46.62 12.08
N TYR A 455 -40.08 47.22 12.49
CA TYR A 455 -40.31 48.66 12.33
C TYR A 455 -40.82 49.29 13.62
N GLN A 456 -40.57 50.59 13.80
CA GLN A 456 -41.06 51.38 14.90
C GLN A 456 -41.27 52.84 14.48
N VAL A 457 -42.36 53.47 14.91
CA VAL A 457 -42.51 54.92 14.82
C VAL A 457 -41.72 55.54 15.96
N VAL A 458 -40.84 56.49 15.62
CA VAL A 458 -39.97 57.16 16.60
C VAL A 458 -40.37 58.60 16.80
N GLU A 459 -40.93 59.27 15.79
CA GLU A 459 -41.38 60.65 15.92
C GLU A 459 -42.71 60.84 15.23
N TRP A 460 -43.65 61.47 15.94
CA TRP A 460 -44.99 61.75 15.46
C TRP A 460 -45.60 62.91 16.23
N VAL A 461 -46.57 63.58 15.61
CA VAL A 461 -47.19 64.79 16.13
C VAL A 461 -48.69 64.60 16.20
N ILE A 462 -49.27 64.89 17.36
CA ILE A 462 -50.70 64.81 17.61
C ILE A 462 -51.22 66.22 17.80
N THR A 463 -52.16 66.63 16.95
CA THR A 463 -52.76 67.97 16.99
C THR A 463 -54.25 67.85 17.24
N LEU A 464 -54.73 68.43 18.34
CA LEU A 464 -56.16 68.68 18.54
C LEU A 464 -56.55 69.90 17.71
N ALA A 465 -57.50 69.76 16.80
CA ALA A 465 -57.98 70.81 15.93
C ALA A 465 -59.48 71.03 16.08
N ARG A 466 -59.90 72.30 16.13
CA ARG A 466 -61.30 72.72 16.10
C ARG A 466 -61.55 73.53 14.83
N GLY A 467 -62.33 72.97 13.91
CA GLY A 467 -62.43 73.55 12.56
C GLY A 467 -61.08 73.53 11.84
N SER A 468 -60.59 74.68 11.40
CA SER A 468 -59.27 74.85 10.78
C SER A 468 -58.16 75.27 11.76
N ARG A 469 -58.50 75.51 13.04
CA ARG A 469 -57.54 76.04 14.03
C ARG A 469 -56.93 74.90 14.87
N PRO A 470 -55.59 74.81 14.96
CA PRO A 470 -54.94 73.94 15.94
C PRO A 470 -55.16 74.52 17.35
N ILE A 471 -55.62 73.69 18.28
CA ILE A 471 -55.88 74.05 19.68
C ILE A 471 -54.68 73.68 20.55
N GLN A 472 -54.19 72.46 20.41
CA GLN A 472 -53.04 71.96 21.15
C GLN A 472 -52.26 70.98 20.29
N THR A 473 -50.93 71.06 20.33
CA THR A 473 -50.03 70.14 19.64
C THR A 473 -49.15 69.42 20.66
N LEU A 474 -48.96 68.12 20.46
CA LEU A 474 -48.07 67.27 21.23
C LEU A 474 -47.08 66.59 20.27
N GLN A 475 -45.79 66.81 20.49
CA GLN A 475 -44.73 66.04 19.84
C GLN A 475 -44.45 64.80 20.68
N VAL A 476 -44.33 63.64 20.02
CA VAL A 476 -44.16 62.34 20.68
C VAL A 476 -42.97 61.63 20.05
N ASN A 477 -42.00 61.27 20.90
CA ASN A 477 -40.72 60.68 20.49
C ASN A 477 -40.58 59.19 20.87
N GLN A 478 -41.72 58.51 21.04
CA GLN A 478 -41.82 57.11 21.45
C GLN A 478 -43.11 56.52 20.86
N THR A 479 -43.33 55.21 20.91
CA THR A 479 -44.52 54.57 20.31
C THR A 479 -45.84 54.86 21.04
N PHE A 480 -45.77 55.47 22.23
CA PHE A 480 -46.91 55.76 23.12
C PHE A 480 -47.03 57.26 23.41
N ALA A 481 -48.25 57.78 23.37
CA ALA A 481 -48.58 59.16 23.72
C ALA A 481 -49.61 59.23 24.85
N ASP A 482 -49.28 59.96 25.92
CA ASP A 482 -50.25 60.35 26.94
C ASP A 482 -51.03 61.58 26.44
N LEU A 483 -52.36 61.43 26.34
CA LEU A 483 -53.26 62.46 25.85
C LEU A 483 -53.86 63.33 26.94
N TYR A 484 -53.48 63.21 28.22
CA TYR A 484 -54.11 63.94 29.33
C TYR A 484 -54.25 65.45 29.07
N ARG A 485 -53.20 66.10 28.55
CA ARG A 485 -53.20 67.54 28.21
C ARG A 485 -54.11 67.91 27.04
N ILE A 486 -54.32 66.98 26.12
CA ILE A 486 -55.20 67.16 24.95
C ILE A 486 -56.65 66.87 25.36
N ALA A 487 -56.87 65.83 26.17
CA ALA A 487 -58.18 65.38 26.62
C ALA A 487 -58.91 66.44 27.44
N SER A 488 -58.21 67.25 28.24
CA SER A 488 -58.82 68.34 29.02
C SER A 488 -59.38 69.48 28.16
N LEU A 489 -58.94 69.62 26.91
CA LEU A 489 -59.35 70.68 25.97
C LEU A 489 -60.30 70.20 24.88
N ALA A 490 -60.41 68.88 24.70
CA ALA A 490 -61.18 68.22 23.66
C ALA A 490 -62.70 68.36 23.89
N LYS A 491 -63.44 68.64 22.82
CA LYS A 491 -64.91 68.65 22.80
C LYS A 491 -65.44 67.74 21.68
N PRO A 492 -66.69 67.24 21.81
CA PRO A 492 -67.39 66.64 20.68
C PRO A 492 -67.34 67.55 19.44
N GLY A 493 -66.98 66.98 18.29
CA GLY A 493 -66.78 67.68 17.02
C GLY A 493 -65.34 68.16 16.74
N ASP A 494 -64.44 68.10 17.72
CA ASP A 494 -63.01 68.34 17.50
C ASP A 494 -62.36 67.16 16.73
N ARG A 495 -61.15 67.36 16.20
CA ARG A 495 -60.40 66.34 15.46
C ARG A 495 -59.02 66.13 16.06
N LEU A 496 -58.57 64.88 16.14
CA LEU A 496 -57.18 64.53 16.39
C LEU A 496 -56.49 64.25 15.06
N VAL A 497 -55.61 65.15 14.66
CA VAL A 497 -54.74 65.00 13.49
C VAL A 497 -53.42 64.42 13.98
N VAL A 498 -53.13 63.19 13.58
CA VAL A 498 -51.89 62.47 13.90
C VAL A 498 -51.02 62.40 12.66
N GLN A 499 -49.82 62.97 12.72
CA GLN A 499 -48.86 62.96 11.62
C GLN A 499 -47.62 62.18 12.03
N ILE A 500 -47.27 61.15 11.26
CA ILE A 500 -46.01 60.43 11.43
C ILE A 500 -44.89 61.29 10.84
N LYS A 501 -43.82 61.50 11.61
CA LYS A 501 -42.65 62.30 11.19
C LYS A 501 -41.44 61.42 10.91
N LYS A 502 -41.22 60.39 11.72
CA LYS A 502 -40.08 59.47 11.59
C LYS A 502 -40.49 58.03 11.87
N LEU A 503 -40.31 57.19 10.86
CA LEU A 503 -40.44 55.74 10.92
C LEU A 503 -39.04 55.13 10.79
N GLU A 504 -38.70 54.18 11.65
CA GLU A 504 -37.43 53.48 11.61
C GLU A 504 -37.63 51.98 11.37
N ARG A 505 -36.70 51.37 10.66
CA ARG A 505 -36.60 49.93 10.44
C ARG A 505 -35.29 49.41 11.03
N LYS A 506 -35.35 48.26 11.68
CA LYS A 506 -34.18 47.54 12.17
C LYS A 506 -33.88 46.35 11.24
N ASN A 507 -32.81 46.46 10.44
CA ASN A 507 -32.45 45.45 9.44
C ASN A 507 -31.86 44.17 10.08
N PHE A 508 -31.54 43.14 9.29
CA PHE A 508 -31.03 41.86 9.81
C PHE A 508 -29.68 41.94 10.54
N LYS A 509 -28.92 43.03 10.37
CA LYS A 509 -27.68 43.33 11.12
C LYS A 509 -27.92 44.14 12.39
N ASP A 510 -29.18 44.36 12.74
CA ASP A 510 -29.58 45.22 13.84
C ASP A 510 -29.26 46.72 13.64
N GLU A 511 -28.96 47.15 12.42
CA GLU A 511 -28.75 48.55 12.06
C GLU A 511 -30.10 49.25 11.83
N ILE A 512 -30.15 50.54 12.18
CA ILE A 512 -31.37 51.35 12.10
C ILE A 512 -31.37 52.16 10.80
N GLU A 513 -32.45 52.07 10.05
CA GLU A 513 -32.69 52.79 8.81
C GLU A 513 -33.94 53.65 8.92
N THR A 514 -33.85 54.92 8.53
CA THR A 514 -35.02 55.81 8.50
C THR A 514 -35.80 55.56 7.21
N ILE A 515 -37.10 55.31 7.36
CA ILE A 515 -38.04 55.15 6.25
C ILE A 515 -38.86 56.42 6.13
N VAL A 516 -38.98 56.90 4.89
CA VAL A 516 -39.86 58.02 4.58
C VAL A 516 -41.30 57.50 4.61
N ASP A 517 -42.05 57.91 5.61
CA ASP A 517 -43.50 57.72 5.70
C ASP A 517 -44.19 59.09 5.78
N ARG A 518 -45.37 59.20 5.18
CA ARG A 518 -46.19 60.42 5.19
C ARG A 518 -47.60 60.15 5.69
N SER A 519 -47.78 59.10 6.49
CA SER A 519 -49.08 58.73 7.01
C SER A 519 -49.62 59.84 7.91
N CYS A 520 -50.87 60.22 7.65
CA CYS A 520 -51.61 61.21 8.41
C CYS A 520 -52.99 60.65 8.71
N PHE A 521 -53.33 60.58 9.99
CA PHE A 521 -54.63 60.13 10.46
C PHE A 521 -55.42 61.34 10.95
N ASN A 522 -56.70 61.40 10.60
CA ASN A 522 -57.61 62.44 11.04
C ASN A 522 -58.80 61.77 11.72
N ILE A 523 -58.81 61.77 13.05
CA ILE A 523 -59.78 61.05 13.86
C ILE A 523 -60.79 62.06 14.40
N ILE A 524 -62.07 61.87 14.11
CA ILE A 524 -63.14 62.72 14.62
C ILE A 524 -63.42 62.37 16.08
N LEU A 525 -63.66 63.37 16.92
CA LEU A 525 -64.10 63.19 18.29
C LEU A 525 -65.61 63.34 18.39
N HIS A 526 -66.31 62.35 18.94
CA HIS A 526 -67.76 62.38 19.16
C HIS A 526 -68.16 62.53 20.62
#